data_AF-A0A285RZ39-F1
#
_entry.id   AF-A0A285RZ39-F1
#
_cell.length_a   1.000
_cell.length_b   1.000
_cell.length_c   1.000
_cell.angle_alpha   90.00
_cell.angle_beta   90.00
_cell.angle_gamma   90.00
#
_symmetry.space_group_name_H-M   'P 1'
#
loop_
_entity.id
_entity.type
_entity.pdbx_description
1 polymer ?
#
loop_
_entity_poly.entity_id
_entity_poly.type
_entity_poly.pdbx_seq_one_letter_code
_entity_poly.pdbx_strand_id
1 'polypeptide(L)' 'MKSNELKWALAILLIIMLAYILPYTMLTDVAKWYGSFLIWTVLACIVIGINFFLTKDWK' A
#
# COMPACT_ATOMS: atom_id res chain seq x y z
N MET A 1 3.42 4.10 -22.45
CA MET A 1 3.15 3.22 -21.29
C MET A 1 1.96 2.36 -21.63
N LYS A 2 2.06 1.02 -21.55
CA LYS A 2 0.88 0.16 -21.77
C LYS A 2 -0.17 0.52 -20.71
N SER A 3 -1.46 0.54 -21.06
CA SER A 3 -2.54 0.89 -20.13
C SER A 3 -2.49 0.08 -18.81
N ASN A 4 -1.98 -1.14 -18.88
CA ASN A 4 -1.84 -2.04 -17.73
C ASN A 4 -0.75 -1.59 -16.75
N GLU A 5 0.39 -1.10 -17.25
CA GLU A 5 1.47 -0.54 -16.42
C GLU A 5 1.02 0.72 -15.69
N LEU A 6 0.20 1.55 -16.37
CA LEU A 6 -0.35 2.78 -15.80
C LEU A 6 -1.32 2.48 -14.65
N LYS A 7 -2.15 1.44 -14.78
CA LYS A 7 -3.02 0.97 -13.69
C LYS A 7 -2.23 0.52 -12.47
N TRP A 8 -1.16 -0.27 -12.68
CA TRP A 8 -0.30 -0.72 -11.57
C TRP A 8 0.46 0.44 -10.92
N ALA A 9 0.99 1.36 -11.72
CA ALA A 9 1.64 2.56 -11.21
C ALA A 9 0.69 3.42 -10.36
N LEU A 10 -0.55 3.63 -10.83
CA LEU A 10 -1.59 4.35 -10.08
C LEU A 10 -1.96 3.63 -8.79
N ALA A 11 -2.11 2.30 -8.82
CA ALA A 11 -2.42 1.51 -7.64
C ALA A 11 -1.32 1.63 -6.56
N ILE A 12 -0.05 1.52 -6.97
CA ILE A 12 1.10 1.69 -6.07
C ILE A 12 1.15 3.11 -5.52
N LEU A 13 0.96 4.13 -6.36
CA LEU A 13 0.90 5.53 -5.94
C LEU A 13 -0.17 5.74 -4.86
N LEU A 14 -1.37 5.19 -5.08
CA LEU A 14 -2.48 5.30 -4.14
C LEU A 14 -2.15 4.62 -2.80
N ILE A 15 -1.54 3.44 -2.83
CA ILE A 15 -1.10 2.73 -1.61
C ILE A 15 -0.05 3.55 -0.84
N ILE A 16 0.93 4.14 -1.54
CA ILE A 16 1.93 5.01 -0.92
C ILE A 16 1.25 6.21 -0.27
N MET A 17 0.33 6.87 -0.96
CA MET A 17 -0.41 8.01 -0.40
C MET A 17 -1.18 7.61 0.87
N LEU A 18 -1.88 6.46 0.87
CA LEU A 18 -2.58 5.96 2.06
C LEU A 18 -1.62 5.65 3.22
N ALA A 19 -0.43 5.11 2.93
CA ALA A 19 0.58 4.79 3.93
C ALA A 19 1.13 6.02 4.68
N TYR A 20 1.03 7.21 4.08
CA TYR A 20 1.37 8.47 4.74
C TYR A 20 0.13 9.19 5.29
N ILE A 21 -0.96 9.28 4.53
CA ILE A 21 -2.12 10.09 4.93
C ILE A 21 -2.81 9.46 6.16
N LEU A 22 -3.18 8.18 6.13
CA LEU A 22 -3.93 7.56 7.23
C LEU A 22 -3.25 7.66 8.60
N PRO A 23 -1.97 7.27 8.77
CA PRO A 23 -1.32 7.28 10.07
C PRO A 23 -1.00 8.69 10.59
N TYR A 24 -0.78 9.66 9.70
CA TYR A 24 -0.36 11.02 10.08
C TYR A 24 -1.50 12.04 10.08
N THR A 25 -2.70 11.66 9.62
CA THR A 25 -3.88 12.56 9.64
C THR A 25 -5.05 11.98 10.42
N MET A 26 -5.51 10.78 10.07
CA MET A 26 -6.75 10.20 10.62
C MET A 26 -6.51 9.37 11.89
N LEU A 27 -5.35 8.76 12.02
CA LEU A 27 -5.00 7.89 13.16
C LEU A 27 -4.04 8.56 14.14
N THR A 28 -3.85 9.88 14.03
CA THR A 28 -2.92 10.65 14.86
C THR A 28 -3.25 10.55 16.36
N ASP A 29 -4.54 10.51 16.70
CA ASP A 29 -5.03 10.39 18.09
C ASP A 29 -5.22 8.94 18.55
N VAL A 30 -5.00 7.96 17.67
CA VAL A 30 -5.11 6.54 18.02
C VAL A 30 -3.75 6.06 18.55
N ALA A 31 -3.78 5.30 19.64
CA ALA A 31 -2.57 4.70 20.20
C ALA A 31 -1.75 3.99 19.10
N LYS A 32 -0.50 4.41 18.91
CA LYS A 32 0.36 4.07 17.76
C LYS A 32 0.45 2.58 17.44
N TRP A 33 0.30 1.73 18.46
CA TRP A 33 0.33 0.27 18.37
C TRP A 33 -0.92 -0.37 17.74
N TYR A 34 -2.11 0.21 17.97
CA TYR A 34 -3.37 -0.32 17.44
C TYR A 34 -3.81 0.39 16.15
N GLY A 35 -3.43 1.66 15.97
CA GLY A 35 -3.75 2.44 14.77
C GLY A 35 -2.73 2.23 13.65
N SER A 36 -1.71 3.09 13.63
CA SER A 36 -0.74 3.19 12.53
C SER A 36 0.02 1.89 12.25
N PHE A 37 0.40 1.13 13.28
CA PHE A 37 1.10 -0.14 13.10
C PHE A 37 0.26 -1.21 12.39
N LEU A 38 -1.03 -1.31 12.75
CA LEU A 38 -1.96 -2.26 12.14
C LEU A 38 -2.21 -1.90 10.68
N ILE A 39 -2.39 -0.60 10.39
CA ILE A 39 -2.54 -0.07 9.04
C ILE A 39 -1.31 -0.31 8.18
N TRP A 40 -0.11 -0.03 8.70
CA TRP A 40 1.14 -0.33 7.99
C TRP A 40 1.30 -1.81 7.72
N THR A 41 0.90 -2.69 8.64
CA THR A 41 0.93 -4.14 8.45
C THR A 41 0.00 -4.56 7.30
N VAL A 42 -1.24 -4.06 7.27
CA VAL A 42 -2.19 -4.36 6.19
C VAL A 42 -1.67 -3.86 4.85
N LEU A 43 -1.16 -2.62 4.79
CA LEU A 43 -0.59 -2.05 3.57
C LEU A 43 0.63 -2.83 3.09
N ALA A 44 1.50 -3.28 4.00
CA ALA A 44 2.65 -4.13 3.66
C ALA A 44 2.19 -5.46 3.05
N CYS A 45 1.19 -6.13 3.63
CA CYS A 45 0.63 -7.35 3.07
C CYS A 45 0.06 -7.15 1.65
N ILE A 46 -0.64 -6.03 1.41
CA ILE A 46 -1.16 -5.67 0.08
C ILE A 46 0.00 -5.50 -0.92
N VAL A 47 1.06 -4.76 -0.55
CA VAL A 47 2.23 -4.53 -1.42
C VAL A 47 2.93 -5.85 -1.76
N ILE A 48 3.07 -6.76 -0.80
CA ILE A 48 3.64 -8.09 -1.03
C ILE A 48 2.77 -8.89 -2.01
N GLY A 49 1.44 -8.88 -1.83
CA GLY A 49 0.52 -9.57 -2.73
C GLY A 49 0.57 -9.03 -4.16
N ILE A 50 0.64 -7.70 -4.32
CA ILE A 50 0.82 -7.05 -5.63
C ILE A 50 2.13 -7.46 -6.27
N ASN A 51 3.24 -7.42 -5.52
CA ASN A 51 4.55 -7.83 -6.03
C ASN A 51 4.53 -9.29 -6.46
N PHE A 52 3.98 -10.19 -5.65
CA PHE A 52 3.83 -11.59 -5.99
C PHE A 52 3.03 -11.77 -7.28
N PHE A 53 1.91 -11.07 -7.44
CA PHE A 53 1.10 -11.17 -8.67
C PHE A 53 1.83 -10.61 -9.90
N LEU A 54 2.61 -9.54 -9.73
CA LEU A 54 3.42 -8.97 -10.81
C LEU A 54 4.58 -9.88 -11.23
N THR A 55 5.20 -10.55 -10.26
CA THR A 55 6.41 -11.37 -10.48
C THR A 55 6.11 -12.84 -10.76
N LYS A 56 4.91 -13.36 -10.46
CA LYS A 56 4.57 -14.76 -10.76
C LYS A 56 4.66 -15.10 -12.26
N ASP A 57 4.44 -14.11 -13.12
CA ASP A 57 4.46 -14.26 -14.58
C ASP A 57 5.82 -13.86 -15.18
N TRP A 58 6.79 -13.45 -14.35
CA TRP A 58 8.18 -13.30 -14.77
C TRP A 58 8.82 -14.68 -14.92
N LYS A 59 9.19 -15.01 -16.15
CA LYS A 59 10.03 -16.17 -16.50
C LYS A 59 11.51 -15.85 -16.32
#